data_AF-A0A2P6QQ63-F1
#
_entry.id   AF-A0A2P6QQ63-F1
#
_cell.length_a   1.000
_cell.length_b   1.000
_cell.length_c   1.000
_cell.angle_alpha   90.00
_cell.angle_beta   90.00
_cell.angle_gamma   90.00
#
_symmetry.space_group_name_H-M   'P 1'
#
loop_
_entity.id
_entity.type
_entity.pdbx_description
1 polymer ?
#
loop_
_entity_poly.entity_id
_entity_poly.type
_entity_poly.pdbx_seq_one_letter_code
_entity_poly.pdbx_strand_id
1 'polypeptide(L)'
;MSSQRKTISIYKIVWILIVEQWTDDLRKKFDIMKNKMPWFTVQYSRPIAGLKFIKEEWNFKGKPTLVMMNPQGKVKHPNALHMIRVWGAKAFPFTETTEKELSHSHGNKWVTSVVDEFTHLCQLGYVFLLN
;
A
#
# COMPACT_ATOMS: atom_id res chain seq x y z
N MET A 1 31.31 0.37 17.34
CA MET A 1 29.89 0.65 17.64
C MET A 1 29.16 0.96 16.36
N SER A 2 28.68 -0.06 15.65
CA SER A 2 28.06 0.08 14.33
C SER A 2 27.06 -1.06 14.17
N SER A 3 25.80 -0.86 14.53
CA SER A 3 24.73 -1.77 14.11
C SER A 3 23.34 -1.19 14.34
N GLN A 4 23.02 -0.07 13.69
CA GLN A 4 21.62 0.41 13.55
C GLN A 4 21.30 0.90 12.13
N ARG A 5 22.16 0.64 11.13
CA ARG A 5 21.95 1.01 9.71
C ARG A 5 21.66 -0.19 8.80
N LYS A 6 21.07 -1.27 9.31
CA LYS A 6 20.99 -2.55 8.58
C LYS A 6 19.61 -3.24 8.64
N THR A 7 18.52 -2.51 8.44
CA THR A 7 17.17 -3.13 8.34
C THR A 7 16.20 -2.45 7.37
N ILE A 8 16.56 -1.30 6.78
CA ILE A 8 15.67 -0.60 5.82
C ILE A 8 15.68 -1.27 4.43
N SER A 9 16.58 -2.22 4.16
CA SER A 9 16.81 -2.75 2.80
C SER A 9 15.98 -3.98 2.39
N ILE A 10 14.99 -4.42 3.19
CA ILE A 10 14.25 -5.66 2.87
C ILE A 10 12.85 -5.46 2.32
N TYR A 11 12.35 -4.21 2.26
CA TYR A 11 10.97 -3.96 1.83
C TYR A 11 10.85 -3.26 0.47
N LYS A 12 10.00 -3.78 -0.41
CA LYS A 12 9.69 -3.22 -1.73
C LYS A 12 8.23 -2.84 -1.83
N ILE A 13 7.97 -1.62 -2.27
CA ILE A 13 6.61 -1.14 -2.57
C ILE A 13 6.35 -1.39 -4.06
N VAL A 14 5.31 -2.18 -4.35
CA VAL A 14 4.79 -2.36 -5.69
C VAL A 14 3.41 -1.72 -5.78
N TRP A 15 3.26 -0.81 -6.73
CA TRP A 15 2.01 -0.16 -7.06
C TRP A 15 1.34 -0.87 -8.23
N ILE A 16 0.13 -1.36 -8.00
CA ILE A 16 -0.72 -1.98 -9.01
C ILE A 16 -1.94 -1.10 -9.23
N LEU A 17 -2.05 -0.56 -10.45
CA LEU A 17 -3.26 0.13 -10.88
C LEU A 17 -4.28 -0.88 -11.39
N ILE A 18 -5.46 -0.88 -10.78
CA ILE A 18 -6.56 -1.76 -11.19
C ILE A 18 -7.53 -0.94 -12.03
N VAL A 19 -7.50 -1.17 -13.34
CA VAL A 19 -8.39 -0.51 -14.31
C VAL A 19 -9.03 -1.56 -15.19
N GLU A 20 -10.34 -1.51 -15.34
CA GLU A 20 -11.06 -2.41 -16.25
C GLU A 20 -10.75 -2.06 -17.72
N GLN A 21 -10.71 -0.77 -18.04
CA GLN A 21 -10.38 -0.27 -19.37
C GLN A 21 -9.45 0.94 -19.29
N TRP A 22 -8.30 0.85 -19.95
CA TRP A 22 -7.37 1.97 -20.07
C TRP A 22 -7.86 3.00 -21.08
N THR A 23 -7.83 4.27 -20.68
CA THR A 23 -7.97 5.43 -21.57
C THR A 23 -6.65 6.20 -21.64
N ASP A 24 -6.46 7.00 -22.69
CA ASP A 24 -5.23 7.80 -22.85
C ASP A 24 -5.03 8.79 -21.69
N ASP A 25 -6.12 9.36 -21.17
CA ASP A 25 -6.07 10.24 -20.01
C ASP A 25 -5.64 9.51 -18.73
N LEU A 26 -6.10 8.27 -18.53
CA LEU A 26 -5.68 7.44 -17.40
C LEU A 26 -4.21 7.06 -17.52
N ARG A 27 -3.73 6.74 -18.74
CA ARG A 27 -2.31 6.47 -18.99
C ARG A 27 -1.43 7.68 -18.67
N LYS A 28 -1.79 8.86 -19.18
CA LYS A 28 -1.07 10.11 -18.90
C LYS A 28 -1.02 10.42 -17.40
N LYS A 29 -2.16 10.31 -16.70
CA LYS A 29 -2.22 10.50 -15.25
C LYS A 29 -1.34 9.49 -14.51
N PHE A 30 -1.38 8.22 -14.92
CA PHE A 30 -0.56 7.17 -14.35
C PHE A 30 0.94 7.45 -14.50
N ASP A 31 1.39 7.83 -15.71
CA ASP A 31 2.80 8.12 -15.96
C ASP A 31 3.30 9.33 -15.16
N ILE A 32 2.50 10.38 -15.04
CA ILE A 32 2.82 11.55 -14.20
C ILE A 32 3.00 11.15 -12.73
N MET A 33 2.12 10.29 -12.20
CA MET A 33 2.18 9.84 -10.81
C MET A 33 3.35 8.87 -10.59
N LYS A 34 3.57 7.94 -11.51
CA LYS A 34 4.68 6.97 -11.46
C LYS A 34 6.02 7.68 -11.34
N ASN A 35 6.24 8.75 -12.09
CA ASN A 35 7.51 9.48 -12.08
C ASN A 35 7.75 10.26 -10.77
N LYS A 36 6.72 10.45 -9.93
CA LYS A 36 6.84 11.14 -8.64
C LYS A 36 7.16 10.20 -7.47
N MET A 37 7.06 8.89 -7.67
CA MET A 37 7.14 7.90 -6.59
C MET A 37 8.28 6.92 -6.83
N PRO A 38 9.09 6.58 -5.81
CA PRO A 38 10.23 5.66 -5.95
C PRO A 38 9.81 4.18 -5.96
N TRP A 39 8.59 3.87 -6.40
CA TRP A 39 7.98 2.55 -6.27
C TRP A 39 8.05 1.74 -7.55
N PHE A 40 8.02 0.41 -7.42
CA PHE A 40 7.85 -0.46 -8.57
C PHE A 40 6.42 -0.35 -9.07
N THR A 41 6.22 -0.29 -10.38
CA THR A 41 4.88 -0.26 -10.97
C THR A 41 4.66 -1.48 -11.84
N VAL A 42 3.46 -2.06 -11.81
CA VAL A 42 3.09 -3.08 -12.77
C VAL A 42 2.20 -2.50 -13.86
N GLN A 43 2.70 -2.50 -15.09
CA GLN A 43 1.96 -2.10 -16.28
C GLN A 43 1.51 -3.37 -17.01
N TYR A 44 0.20 -3.52 -17.17
CA TYR A 44 -0.38 -4.64 -17.91
C TYR A 44 -1.06 -4.13 -19.18
N SER A 45 -0.83 -4.81 -20.31
CA SER A 45 -1.51 -4.56 -21.59
C SER A 45 -2.84 -5.30 -21.72
N ARG A 46 -3.17 -6.17 -20.75
CA ARG A 46 -4.39 -7.01 -20.71
C ARG A 46 -4.95 -7.04 -19.29
N PRO A 47 -6.24 -7.44 -19.10
CA PRO A 47 -6.81 -7.64 -17.78
C PRO A 47 -5.93 -8.57 -16.94
N ILE A 48 -5.65 -8.18 -15.70
CA ILE A 48 -4.81 -8.95 -14.78
C ILE A 48 -5.46 -10.31 -14.54
N ALA A 49 -4.72 -11.41 -14.73
CA ALA A 49 -5.25 -12.77 -14.49
C ALA A 49 -5.75 -12.98 -13.04
N GLY A 50 -5.30 -12.14 -12.11
CA GLY A 50 -5.75 -12.07 -10.73
C GLY A 50 -6.77 -10.96 -10.42
N LEU A 51 -7.34 -10.27 -11.41
CA LEU A 51 -8.32 -9.20 -11.16
C LEU A 51 -9.53 -9.69 -10.38
N LYS A 52 -10.03 -10.88 -10.73
CA LYS A 52 -11.14 -11.54 -10.02
C LYS A 52 -10.77 -11.80 -8.56
N PHE A 53 -9.59 -12.37 -8.31
CA PHE A 53 -9.06 -12.61 -6.97
C PHE A 53 -8.96 -11.31 -6.16
N ILE A 54 -8.42 -10.23 -6.75
CA ILE A 54 -8.30 -8.94 -6.05
C ILE A 54 -9.69 -8.35 -5.71
N LYS A 55 -10.65 -8.46 -6.63
CA LYS A 55 -12.02 -7.96 -6.40
C LYS A 55 -12.76 -8.77 -5.34
N GLU A 56 -12.65 -10.09 -5.39
CA GLU A 56 -13.42 -11.02 -4.55
C GLU A 56 -12.73 -11.28 -3.21
N GLU A 57 -11.48 -11.75 -3.23
CA GLU A 57 -10.74 -12.16 -2.03
C GLU A 57 -10.22 -10.96 -1.23
N TRP A 58 -9.79 -9.89 -1.90
CA TRP A 58 -9.37 -8.66 -1.23
C TRP A 58 -10.49 -7.63 -1.12
N ASN A 59 -11.71 -7.99 -1.55
CA ASN A 59 -12.90 -7.15 -1.50
C ASN A 59 -12.65 -5.75 -2.10
N PHE A 60 -11.85 -5.68 -3.18
CA PHE A 60 -11.49 -4.43 -3.81
C PHE A 60 -12.70 -3.85 -4.57
N LYS A 61 -13.29 -2.79 -4.00
CA LYS A 61 -14.46 -2.08 -4.54
C LYS A 61 -14.10 -0.70 -5.13
N GLY A 62 -12.91 -0.58 -5.72
CA GLY A 62 -12.42 0.68 -6.27
C GLY A 62 -11.89 1.69 -5.24
N LYS A 63 -11.79 1.28 -3.96
CA LYS A 63 -11.11 2.06 -2.91
C LYS A 63 -9.64 1.67 -2.84
N PRO A 64 -8.72 2.60 -2.51
CA PRO A 64 -7.35 2.23 -2.21
C PRO A 64 -7.28 1.19 -1.09
N THR A 65 -6.43 0.19 -1.28
CA THR A 65 -6.17 -0.93 -0.40
C THR A 65 -4.65 -1.13 -0.32
N LEU A 66 -4.12 -1.29 0.87
CA LEU A 66 -2.70 -1.62 1.06
C LEU A 66 -2.59 -3.05 1.55
N VAL A 67 -2.07 -3.94 0.73
CA VAL A 67 -1.90 -5.36 1.08
C VAL A 67 -0.45 -5.59 1.50
N MET A 68 -0.26 -6.02 2.73
CA MET A 68 1.04 -6.47 3.23
C MET A 68 1.20 -7.95 2.87
N MET A 69 2.26 -8.30 2.14
CA MET A 69 2.62 -9.68 1.80
C MET A 69 4.05 -10.01 2.22
N ASN A 70 4.40 -11.28 2.30
CA ASN A 70 5.80 -11.69 2.46
C ASN A 70 6.46 -11.92 1.08
N PRO A 71 7.79 -12.19 1.02
CA PRO A 71 8.48 -12.45 -0.24
C PRO A 71 7.95 -13.64 -1.05
N GLN A 72 7.25 -14.56 -0.40
CA GLN A 72 6.61 -15.72 -1.01
C GLN A 72 5.20 -15.40 -1.57
N GLY A 73 4.73 -14.15 -1.48
CA GLY A 73 3.42 -13.72 -1.96
C GLY A 73 2.25 -14.08 -1.03
N LYS A 74 2.53 -14.53 0.20
CA LYS A 74 1.49 -14.79 1.20
C LYS A 74 1.06 -13.49 1.86
N VAL A 75 -0.25 -13.21 1.83
CA VAL A 75 -0.85 -12.07 2.52
C VAL A 75 -0.65 -12.20 4.03
N LYS A 76 -0.10 -11.14 4.63
CA LYS A 76 0.09 -10.94 6.07
C LYS A 76 -0.92 -9.96 6.64
N HIS A 77 -1.38 -9.01 5.83
CA HIS A 77 -2.43 -8.08 6.20
C HIS A 77 -3.21 -7.65 4.94
N PRO A 78 -4.53 -7.88 4.85
CA PRO A 78 -5.30 -7.66 3.62
C PRO A 78 -5.58 -6.20 3.31
N ASN A 79 -5.61 -5.31 4.32
CA ASN A 79 -5.72 -3.87 4.10
C ASN A 79 -5.12 -3.05 5.25
N ALA A 80 -3.86 -2.64 5.16
CA ALA A 80 -3.17 -1.85 6.18
C ALA A 80 -3.31 -0.32 5.98
N LEU A 81 -4.18 0.13 5.07
CA LEU A 81 -4.34 1.55 4.79
C LEU A 81 -4.85 2.32 6.01
N HIS A 82 -5.71 1.69 6.83
CA HIS A 82 -6.16 2.29 8.08
C HIS A 82 -5.01 2.46 9.07
N MET A 83 -4.06 1.52 9.10
CA MET A 83 -2.90 1.62 9.99
C MET A 83 -2.04 2.84 9.65
N ILE A 84 -1.84 3.13 8.35
CA ILE A 84 -1.16 4.35 7.90
C ILE A 84 -1.94 5.60 8.35
N ARG A 85 -3.26 5.60 8.21
CA ARG A 85 -4.08 6.76 8.57
C ARG A 85 -4.03 7.07 10.07
N VAL A 86 -4.02 6.04 10.91
CA VAL A 86 -4.08 6.19 12.36
C VAL A 86 -2.69 6.39 12.96
N TRP A 87 -1.70 5.61 12.54
CA TRP A 87 -0.37 5.57 13.17
C TRP A 87 0.79 5.98 12.25
N GLY A 88 0.52 6.25 10.97
CA GLY A 88 1.53 6.66 10.00
C GLY A 88 2.64 5.64 9.85
N ALA A 89 3.89 6.12 9.77
CA ALA A 89 5.08 5.27 9.68
C ALA A 89 5.28 4.36 10.91
N LYS A 90 4.69 4.66 12.07
CA LYS A 90 4.81 3.83 13.28
C LYS A 90 4.10 2.49 13.15
N ALA A 91 3.15 2.39 12.23
CA ALA A 91 2.46 1.14 11.94
C ALA A 91 3.29 0.14 11.14
N PHE A 92 4.46 0.53 10.64
CA PHE A 92 5.37 -0.38 9.94
C PHE A 92 5.93 -1.45 10.90
N PRO A 93 5.96 -2.75 10.55
CA PRO A 93 5.76 -3.38 9.24
C PRO A 93 4.32 -3.85 8.92
N PHE A 94 3.30 -3.07 9.29
CA PHE A 94 1.88 -3.22 8.89
C PHE A 94 1.32 -4.65 9.06
N THR A 95 1.67 -5.30 10.18
CA THR A 95 1.21 -6.65 10.51
C THR A 95 0.06 -6.61 11.51
N GLU A 96 -0.75 -7.67 11.56
CA GLU A 96 -1.79 -7.82 12.58
C GLU A 96 -1.23 -7.74 14.02
N THR A 97 -0.01 -8.23 14.23
CA THR A 97 0.68 -8.13 15.53
C THR A 97 0.95 -6.66 15.88
N THR A 98 1.52 -5.90 14.94
CA THR A 98 1.77 -4.47 15.11
C THR A 98 0.47 -3.69 15.34
N GLU A 99 -0.62 -4.05 14.65
CA GLU A 99 -1.93 -3.44 14.87
C GLU A 99 -2.46 -3.68 16.28
N LYS A 100 -2.36 -4.92 16.79
CA LYS A 100 -2.75 -5.25 18.17
C LYS A 100 -1.92 -4.48 19.19
N GLU A 101 -0.61 -4.37 18.98
CA GLU A 101 0.28 -3.60 19.86
C GLU A 101 -0.05 -2.09 19.87
N LEU A 102 -0.32 -1.51 18.70
CA LEU A 102 -0.62 -0.09 18.56
C LEU A 102 -2.03 0.26 19.07
N SER A 103 -3.01 -0.62 18.86
CA SER A 103 -4.36 -0.44 19.41
C SER A 103 -4.39 -0.52 20.94
N HIS A 104 -3.58 -1.39 21.55
CA HIS A 104 -3.50 -1.51 23.00
C HIS A 104 -2.72 -0.37 23.67
N SER A 105 -1.74 0.23 22.97
CA SER A 105 -0.88 1.27 23.54
C SER A 105 -1.42 2.71 23.39
N HIS A 106 -2.37 2.96 22.49
CA HIS A 106 -2.81 4.32 22.15
C HIS A 106 -4.32 4.49 22.26
N GLY A 107 -4.83 4.67 23.47
CA GLY A 107 -6.21 5.15 23.68
C GLY A 107 -6.45 6.61 23.26
N ASN A 108 -5.43 7.46 23.08
CA ASN A 108 -5.67 8.93 23.07
C ASN A 108 -4.63 9.82 22.35
N LYS A 109 -3.77 9.33 21.44
CA LYS A 109 -2.79 10.20 20.73
C LYS A 109 -3.05 10.25 19.23
N TRP A 110 -4.15 10.90 18.89
CA TRP A 110 -4.52 11.24 17.53
C TRP A 110 -3.69 12.45 17.06
N VAL A 111 -3.18 12.33 15.84
CA VAL A 111 -2.66 13.42 14.99
C VAL A 111 -1.34 14.05 15.44
N THR A 112 -0.24 13.63 14.79
CA THR A 112 0.75 14.57 14.22
C THR A 112 1.73 13.84 13.29
N SER A 113 1.80 14.36 12.06
CA SER A 113 2.97 14.38 11.16
C SER A 113 3.23 13.27 10.12
N VAL A 114 2.22 12.54 9.64
CA VAL A 114 2.38 11.73 8.38
C VAL A 114 1.25 11.99 7.36
N VAL A 115 0.55 13.14 7.48
CA VAL A 115 -0.69 13.38 6.72
C VAL A 115 -0.44 13.93 5.31
N ASP A 116 0.77 14.35 4.92
CA ASP A 116 0.92 14.98 3.59
C ASP A 116 1.30 14.03 2.44
N GLU A 117 2.06 12.96 2.68
CA GLU A 117 2.56 12.15 1.56
C GLU A 117 1.52 11.13 1.04
N PHE A 118 0.82 10.44 1.94
CA PHE A 118 -0.12 9.36 1.59
C PHE A 118 -1.56 9.83 1.31
N THR A 119 -1.92 11.06 1.68
CA THR A 119 -3.29 11.55 1.49
C THR A 119 -3.60 11.83 0.02
N HIS A 120 -2.62 12.33 -0.74
CA HIS A 120 -2.72 12.48 -2.19
C HIS A 120 -2.74 11.14 -2.94
N LEU A 121 -2.17 10.09 -2.34
CA LEU A 121 -2.15 8.73 -2.87
C LEU A 121 -3.49 8.00 -2.74
N CYS A 122 -4.53 8.59 -2.13
CA CYS A 122 -5.80 7.91 -1.86
C CYS A 122 -6.90 8.18 -2.90
N GLN A 123 -6.64 8.91 -3.99
CA GLN A 123 -7.71 9.40 -4.87
C GLN A 123 -8.13 8.48 -6.03
N LEU A 124 -7.40 7.39 -6.33
CA LEU A 124 -7.88 6.37 -7.28
C LEU A 124 -7.74 5.00 -6.61
N GLY A 125 -8.56 4.00 -6.97
CA GLY A 125 -8.45 2.67 -6.38
C GLY A 125 -7.07 2.06 -6.65
N TYR A 126 -6.28 1.83 -5.60
CA TYR A 126 -4.92 1.29 -5.70
C TYR A 126 -4.75 0.04 -4.86
N VAL A 127 -3.92 -0.89 -5.32
CA VAL A 127 -3.35 -1.91 -4.45
C VAL A 127 -1.87 -1.67 -4.31
N PHE A 128 -1.43 -1.47 -3.08
CA PHE A 128 -0.03 -1.43 -2.71
C PHE A 128 0.37 -2.80 -2.19
N LEU A 129 1.39 -3.40 -2.79
CA LEU A 129 2.02 -4.60 -2.25
C LEU A 129 3.29 -4.16 -1.56
N LEU A 130 3.32 -4.34 -0.25
CA LEU A 130 4.58 -4.34 0.48
C LEU A 130 5.05 -5.80 0.50
N ASN A 131 6.29 -6.02 0.08
CA ASN A 131 7.06 -7.23 0.35
C ASN A 131 8.15 -6.82 1.33
#